data_AF-A0A1B9IBY9-F1
#
_entry.id   AF-A0A1B9IBY9-F1
#
_cell.length_a   1.000
_cell.length_b   1.000
_cell.length_c   1.000
_cell.angle_alpha   90.00
_cell.angle_beta   90.00
_cell.angle_gamma   90.00
#
_symmetry.space_group_name_H-M   'P 1'
#
loop_
_entity.id
_entity.type
_entity.pdbx_description
1 polymer ?
#
loop_
_entity_poly.entity_id
_entity_poly.type
_entity_poly.pdbx_seq_one_letter_code
_entity_poly.pdbx_strand_id
1 'polypeptide(L)'
;MVLLVHSNLNILQNLPISKYGQIFVTLNPPIQPDENKIISKWIYHHPELTPRLITTQKNLNKIQGKRGIYFIGAWTGYGFHEDGWTSGLKIVNRIEFDLKKTKNDIKGTSNRNVEINYFEHLLRILVGIIDRIFKNIYNWIIWILFIWTKISKGVLNDKSIDKYKRN
;
A
#
# COMPACT_ATOMS: atom_id res chain seq x y z
N MET A 1 -2.72 9.03 0.09
CA MET A 1 -1.93 8.84 -1.16
C MET A 1 -2.74 9.35 -2.35
N VAL A 2 -2.26 10.34 -3.11
CA VAL A 2 -2.98 10.87 -4.29
C VAL A 2 -2.55 10.06 -5.51
N LEU A 3 -3.37 9.08 -5.89
CA LEU A 3 -3.20 8.38 -7.16
C LEU A 3 -3.66 9.31 -8.29
N LEU A 4 -2.73 9.67 -9.18
CA LEU A 4 -3.00 10.32 -10.45
C LEU A 4 -3.04 9.23 -11.52
N VAL A 5 -4.22 8.98 -12.06
CA VAL A 5 -4.39 7.96 -13.11
C VAL A 5 -5.28 8.53 -14.20
N HIS A 6 -4.86 8.36 -15.44
CA HIS A 6 -5.68 8.59 -16.62
C HIS A 6 -5.78 7.29 -17.40
N SER A 7 -6.97 6.89 -17.81
CA SER A 7 -7.21 5.58 -18.43
C SER A 7 -8.20 5.69 -19.58
N ASN A 8 -7.86 5.08 -20.71
CA ASN A 8 -8.72 4.98 -21.89
C ASN A 8 -9.64 3.75 -21.74
N LEU A 9 -10.92 3.98 -21.48
CA LEU A 9 -11.89 2.90 -21.29
C LEU A 9 -12.26 2.21 -22.60
N ASN A 10 -12.13 2.87 -23.76
CA ASN A 10 -12.39 2.22 -25.04
C ASN A 10 -11.48 1.01 -25.24
N ILE A 11 -10.20 1.14 -24.89
CA ILE A 11 -9.23 0.05 -25.00
C ILE A 11 -9.49 -0.98 -23.88
N LEU A 12 -9.61 -0.52 -22.62
CA LEU A 12 -9.71 -1.41 -21.47
C LEU A 12 -10.97 -2.29 -21.47
N GLN A 13 -12.07 -1.79 -22.01
CA GLN A 13 -13.37 -2.46 -22.02
C GLN A 13 -13.84 -2.84 -23.44
N ASN A 14 -12.97 -2.68 -24.45
CA ASN A 14 -13.27 -2.92 -25.86
C ASN A 14 -14.55 -2.20 -26.35
N LEU A 15 -14.68 -0.90 -26.03
CA LEU A 15 -15.85 -0.10 -26.40
C LEU A 15 -15.64 0.60 -27.75
N PRO A 16 -16.54 0.39 -28.74
CA PRO A 16 -16.40 0.96 -30.07
C PRO A 16 -16.49 2.49 -30.05
N ILE A 17 -15.42 3.14 -30.52
CA ILE A 17 -15.33 4.61 -30.60
C ILE A 17 -16.41 5.19 -31.53
N SER A 18 -16.75 4.49 -32.61
CA SER A 18 -17.81 4.93 -33.54
C SER A 18 -19.18 5.09 -32.88
N LYS A 19 -19.43 4.35 -31.79
CA LYS A 19 -20.71 4.38 -31.07
C LYS A 19 -20.69 5.32 -29.87
N TYR A 20 -19.59 5.36 -29.14
CA TYR A 20 -19.53 6.05 -27.83
C TYR A 20 -18.55 7.23 -27.78
N GLY A 21 -17.82 7.50 -28.86
CA GLY A 21 -16.71 8.44 -28.85
C GLY A 21 -15.54 7.95 -27.99
N GLN A 22 -14.63 8.87 -27.66
CA GLN A 22 -13.51 8.58 -26.77
C GLN A 22 -13.95 8.74 -25.31
N ILE A 23 -13.76 7.70 -24.51
CA ILE A 23 -14.15 7.62 -23.10
C ILE A 23 -12.88 7.46 -22.27
N PHE A 24 -12.68 8.41 -21.37
CA PHE A 24 -11.57 8.40 -20.43
C PHE A 24 -12.08 8.45 -19.00
N VAL A 25 -11.35 7.79 -18.11
CA VAL A 25 -11.49 7.95 -16.66
C VAL A 25 -10.23 8.58 -16.13
N THR A 26 -10.40 9.62 -15.32
CA THR A 26 -9.27 10.29 -14.67
C THR A 26 -9.52 10.37 -13.17
N LEU A 27 -8.51 10.02 -12.38
CA LEU A 27 -8.54 10.06 -10.92
C LEU A 27 -7.60 11.18 -10.44
N ASN A 28 -8.16 12.11 -9.65
CA ASN A 28 -7.46 13.24 -9.02
C ASN A 28 -6.56 14.08 -9.94
N PRO A 29 -6.94 14.43 -11.19
CA PRO A 29 -5.98 15.04 -12.12
C PRO A 29 -5.42 16.38 -11.63
N PRO A 30 -4.13 16.69 -11.92
CA PRO A 30 -3.53 17.97 -11.56
C PRO A 30 -4.16 19.15 -12.32
N ILE A 31 -4.67 18.88 -13.52
CA ILE A 31 -5.41 19.83 -14.35
C ILE A 31 -6.80 19.24 -14.58
N GLN A 32 -7.84 19.96 -14.17
CA GLN A 32 -9.20 19.48 -14.34
C GLN A 32 -9.56 19.41 -15.84
N PRO A 33 -10.29 18.36 -16.28
CA PRO A 33 -10.82 18.30 -17.63
C PRO A 33 -11.85 19.43 -17.84
N ASP A 34 -11.99 19.85 -19.10
CA ASP A 34 -13.03 20.79 -19.55
C ASP A 34 -14.41 20.33 -19.08
N GLU A 35 -15.13 21.21 -18.37
CA GLU A 35 -16.42 20.89 -17.73
C GLU A 35 -17.45 20.38 -18.74
N ASN A 36 -17.42 20.88 -19.98
CA ASN A 36 -18.34 20.47 -21.04
C ASN A 36 -18.08 19.04 -21.55
N LYS A 37 -16.94 18.43 -21.18
CA LYS A 37 -16.54 17.08 -21.57
C LYS A 37 -16.67 16.07 -20.42
N ILE A 38 -17.09 16.54 -19.23
CA ILE A 38 -17.30 15.66 -18.07
C ILE A 38 -18.68 15.03 -18.18
N ILE A 39 -18.71 13.72 -18.43
CA ILE A 39 -19.97 12.94 -18.41
C ILE A 39 -20.49 12.83 -16.98
N SER A 40 -19.58 12.65 -16.01
CA SER A 40 -19.93 12.33 -14.63
C SER A 40 -18.73 12.50 -13.70
N LYS A 41 -18.99 12.95 -12.46
CA LYS A 41 -17.97 13.11 -11.40
C LYS A 41 -18.45 12.44 -10.13
N TRP A 42 -17.55 11.70 -9.50
CA TRP A 42 -17.81 11.03 -8.23
C TRP A 42 -16.69 11.31 -7.23
N ILE A 43 -17.04 11.36 -5.96
CA ILE A 43 -16.11 11.44 -4.85
C ILE A 43 -16.14 10.08 -4.15
N TYR A 44 -14.99 9.42 -4.11
CA TYR A 44 -14.79 8.17 -3.40
C TYR A 44 -13.80 8.37 -2.27
N HIS A 45 -14.05 7.73 -1.13
CA HIS A 45 -13.12 7.68 -0.02
C HIS A 45 -12.44 6.30 -0.02
N HIS A 46 -11.11 6.29 -0.12
CA HIS A 46 -10.33 5.07 0.01
C HIS A 46 -9.72 4.99 1.41
N PRO A 47 -9.79 3.84 2.12
CA PRO A 47 -9.14 3.69 3.41
C PRO A 47 -7.62 3.81 3.27
N GLU A 48 -6.99 4.57 4.17
CA GLU A 48 -5.54 4.65 4.24
C GLU A 48 -4.99 3.52 5.12
N LEU A 49 -4.13 2.68 4.54
CA LEU A 49 -3.47 1.58 5.23
C LEU A 49 -2.37 2.12 6.16
N THR A 50 -2.77 2.47 7.38
CA THR A 50 -1.83 2.90 8.43
C THR A 50 -1.42 1.74 9.34
N PRO A 51 -0.25 1.82 10.01
CA PRO A 51 0.12 0.82 11.02
C PRO A 51 -0.92 0.66 12.12
N ARG A 52 -1.56 1.78 12.52
CA ARG A 52 -2.65 1.78 13.51
C ARG A 52 -3.89 1.03 13.00
N LEU A 53 -4.25 1.19 11.73
CA LEU A 53 -5.35 0.43 11.12
C LEU A 53 -5.05 -1.07 11.18
N ILE A 54 -3.87 -1.48 10.73
CA ILE A 54 -3.45 -2.89 10.69
C ILE A 54 -3.46 -3.52 12.10
N THR A 55 -2.96 -2.82 13.12
CA THR A 55 -3.01 -3.33 14.50
C THR A 55 -4.43 -3.37 15.05
N THR A 56 -5.28 -2.40 14.70
CA THR A 56 -6.68 -2.34 15.15
C THR A 56 -7.53 -3.43 14.50
N GLN A 57 -7.29 -3.78 13.24
CA GLN A 57 -7.99 -4.87 12.54
C GLN A 57 -7.90 -6.21 13.28
N LYS A 58 -6.78 -6.48 13.98
CA LYS A 58 -6.62 -7.69 14.82
C LYS A 58 -7.64 -7.77 15.96
N ASN A 59 -8.20 -6.64 16.38
CA ASN A 59 -9.21 -6.57 17.42
C ASN A 59 -10.64 -6.75 16.90
N LEU A 60 -10.87 -6.85 15.59
CA LEU A 60 -12.23 -6.98 15.02
C LEU A 60 -12.99 -8.18 15.60
N ASN A 61 -12.30 -9.31 15.80
CA ASN A 61 -12.92 -10.51 16.39
C ASN A 61 -13.55 -10.25 17.78
N LYS A 62 -13.06 -9.26 18.53
CA LYS A 62 -13.59 -8.90 19.87
C LYS A 62 -14.95 -8.20 19.82
N ILE A 63 -15.38 -7.70 18.66
CA ILE A 63 -16.66 -7.01 18.49
C ILE A 63 -17.67 -7.78 17.63
N GLN A 64 -17.23 -8.78 16.87
CA GLN A 64 -18.13 -9.60 16.04
C GLN A 64 -19.11 -10.41 16.88
N GLY A 65 -20.39 -10.32 16.52
CA GLY A 65 -21.49 -11.05 17.17
C GLY A 65 -21.97 -10.40 18.47
N LYS A 66 -21.37 -9.29 18.92
CA LYS A 66 -21.88 -8.55 20.07
C LYS A 66 -23.24 -7.97 19.71
N ARG A 67 -24.26 -8.33 20.49
CA ARG A 67 -25.66 -7.94 20.25
C ARG A 67 -26.19 -8.40 18.88
N GLY A 68 -25.65 -9.51 18.35
CA GLY A 68 -26.01 -10.01 17.01
C GLY A 68 -25.51 -9.14 15.85
N ILE A 69 -24.60 -8.20 16.10
CA ILE A 69 -24.06 -7.30 15.08
C ILE A 69 -22.75 -7.85 14.54
N TYR A 70 -22.62 -7.86 13.22
CA TYR A 70 -21.42 -8.32 12.53
C TYR A 70 -20.93 -7.26 11.53
N PHE A 71 -19.63 -7.05 11.51
CA PHE A 71 -18.94 -6.05 10.70
C PHE A 71 -18.19 -6.73 9.56
N ILE A 72 -18.55 -6.42 8.33
CA ILE A 72 -17.92 -6.98 7.12
C ILE A 72 -17.56 -5.86 6.15
N GLY A 73 -16.60 -6.11 5.27
CA GLY A 73 -16.19 -5.17 4.23
C GLY A 73 -14.71 -5.22 3.93
N ALA A 74 -14.33 -4.61 2.79
CA ALA A 74 -12.96 -4.60 2.29
C ALA A 74 -11.96 -3.98 3.29
N TRP A 75 -12.42 -3.01 4.08
CA TRP A 75 -11.63 -2.35 5.13
C TRP A 75 -11.22 -3.27 6.28
N THR A 76 -11.79 -4.47 6.39
CA THR A 76 -11.37 -5.49 7.36
C THR A 76 -10.10 -6.23 6.95
N GLY A 77 -9.63 -6.02 5.72
CA GLY A 77 -8.37 -6.51 5.15
C GLY A 77 -7.52 -5.38 4.56
N TYR A 78 -7.06 -5.53 3.33
CA TYR A 78 -6.21 -4.54 2.65
C TYR A 78 -6.99 -3.54 1.79
N GLY A 79 -8.32 -3.64 1.75
CA GLY A 79 -9.18 -2.73 0.99
C GLY A 79 -9.57 -3.24 -0.40
N PHE A 80 -9.26 -4.49 -0.75
CA PHE A 80 -9.63 -5.07 -2.04
C PHE A 80 -11.04 -5.68 -2.03
N HIS A 81 -11.59 -5.95 -3.22
CA HIS A 81 -12.91 -6.59 -3.36
C HIS A 81 -12.93 -7.98 -2.72
N GLU A 82 -11.84 -8.73 -2.83
CA GLU A 82 -11.64 -10.05 -2.26
C GLU A 82 -11.65 -10.03 -0.73
N ASP A 83 -11.19 -8.93 -0.11
CA ASP A 83 -11.24 -8.76 1.34
C ASP A 83 -12.70 -8.61 1.81
N GLY A 84 -13.51 -7.88 1.04
CA GLY A 84 -14.94 -7.75 1.27
C GLY A 84 -15.65 -9.10 1.22
N TRP A 85 -15.45 -9.83 0.13
CA TRP A 85 -15.97 -11.19 -0.04
C TRP A 85 -15.54 -12.13 1.10
N THR A 86 -14.25 -12.18 1.37
CA THR A 86 -13.66 -13.04 2.41
C THR A 86 -14.20 -12.71 3.80
N SER A 87 -14.38 -11.42 4.11
CA SER A 87 -14.91 -11.00 5.41
C SER A 87 -16.34 -11.45 5.64
N GLY A 88 -17.20 -11.36 4.61
CA GLY A 88 -18.57 -11.89 4.64
C GLY A 88 -18.59 -13.39 4.85
N LEU A 89 -17.80 -14.10 4.05
CA LEU A 89 -17.69 -15.56 4.13
C LEU A 89 -17.17 -16.03 5.50
N LYS A 90 -16.27 -15.29 6.14
CA LYS A 90 -15.79 -15.60 7.51
C LYS A 90 -16.92 -15.51 8.54
N ILE A 91 -17.82 -14.53 8.41
CA ILE A 91 -18.94 -14.36 9.33
C ILE A 91 -20.00 -15.43 9.10
N VAL A 92 -20.38 -15.67 7.85
CA VAL A 92 -21.45 -16.62 7.51
C VAL A 92 -21.10 -18.06 7.92
N ASN A 93 -19.80 -18.39 7.95
CA ASN A 93 -19.29 -19.70 8.35
C ASN A 93 -19.12 -19.88 9.86
N ARG A 94 -19.52 -18.90 10.67
CA ARG A 94 -19.48 -19.06 12.12
C ARG A 94 -20.60 -19.99 12.60
N ILE A 95 -20.36 -20.65 13.73
CA ILE A 95 -21.25 -21.66 14.28
C ILE A 95 -22.64 -21.09 14.61
N GLU A 96 -22.71 -19.80 14.96
CA GLU A 96 -23.94 -19.09 15.29
C GLU A 96 -24.98 -19.08 14.15
N PHE A 97 -24.54 -19.21 12.89
CA PHE A 97 -25.42 -19.20 11.72
C PHE A 97 -25.83 -20.60 11.25
N ASP A 98 -25.23 -21.66 11.80
CA ASP A 98 -25.49 -23.07 11.48
C ASP A 98 -25.68 -23.37 9.98
N LEU A 99 -24.85 -22.75 9.13
CA LEU A 99 -24.93 -22.96 7.69
C LEU A 99 -24.32 -24.30 7.30
N LYS A 100 -25.15 -25.15 6.67
CA LYS A 100 -24.70 -26.42 6.08
C LYS A 100 -23.79 -26.14 4.89
N LYS A 101 -22.52 -26.48 5.04
CA LYS A 101 -21.56 -26.36 3.95
C LYS A 101 -21.82 -27.40 2.88
N THR A 102 -21.86 -26.98 1.62
CA THR A 102 -21.94 -27.89 0.47
C THR A 102 -20.57 -27.99 -0.23
N LYS A 103 -20.39 -29.03 -1.06
CA LYS A 103 -19.15 -29.19 -1.85
C LYS A 103 -18.93 -28.06 -2.86
N ASN A 104 -20.00 -27.34 -3.24
CA ASN A 104 -19.96 -26.26 -4.22
C ASN A 104 -19.80 -24.88 -3.57
N ASP A 105 -19.64 -24.82 -2.25
CA ASP A 105 -19.47 -23.55 -1.57
C ASP A 105 -18.16 -22.89 -1.99
N ILE A 106 -18.27 -21.62 -2.35
CA ILE A 106 -17.12 -20.80 -2.73
C ILE A 106 -16.22 -20.65 -1.51
N LYS A 107 -14.98 -21.11 -1.64
CA LYS A 107 -13.95 -20.95 -0.60
C LYS A 107 -13.50 -19.50 -0.55
N GLY A 108 -13.19 -19.02 0.65
CA GLY A 108 -12.58 -17.71 0.83
C GLY A 108 -11.18 -17.71 0.20
N THR A 109 -10.76 -16.57 -0.33
CA THR A 109 -9.42 -16.41 -0.93
C THR A 109 -8.32 -16.28 0.13
N SER A 110 -8.61 -16.55 1.41
CA SER A 110 -7.73 -16.18 2.52
C SER A 110 -6.54 -17.10 2.76
N ASN A 111 -6.37 -18.18 2.01
CA ASN A 111 -5.23 -19.06 2.22
C ASN A 111 -4.09 -18.65 1.30
N ARG A 112 -3.44 -17.52 1.62
CA ARG A 112 -1.97 -17.51 1.55
C ARG A 112 -1.43 -18.26 2.77
N ASN A 113 -1.84 -19.52 2.92
CA ASN A 113 -1.01 -20.49 3.62
C ASN A 113 0.15 -20.78 2.67
N VAL A 114 1.05 -19.81 2.55
CA VAL A 114 2.36 -20.10 1.99
C VAL A 114 2.95 -21.04 3.02
N GLU A 115 2.99 -22.33 2.71
CA GLU A 115 3.75 -23.29 3.51
C GLU A 115 5.22 -22.91 3.33
N ILE A 116 5.69 -22.00 4.17
CA ILE A 116 7.07 -21.54 4.16
C ILE A 116 7.91 -22.70 4.68
N ASN A 117 8.67 -23.32 3.77
CA ASN A 117 9.58 -24.40 4.13
C ASN A 117 10.66 -23.87 5.10
N TYR A 118 11.22 -24.74 5.94
CA TYR A 118 12.35 -24.46 6.83
C TYR A 118 13.51 -23.74 6.09
N PHE A 119 13.77 -24.14 4.84
CA PHE A 119 14.78 -23.50 4.00
C PHE A 119 14.46 -22.02 3.71
N GLU A 120 13.20 -21.69 3.43
CA GLU A 120 12.79 -20.29 3.21
C GLU A 120 12.88 -19.45 4.49
N HIS A 121 12.56 -20.04 5.66
CA HIS A 121 12.76 -19.37 6.94
C HIS A 121 14.24 -19.04 7.18
N LEU A 122 15.12 -20.02 6.95
CA LEU A 122 16.56 -19.82 7.06
C LEU A 122 17.06 -18.75 6.08
N LEU A 123 16.62 -18.81 4.81
CA LEU A 123 16.96 -17.81 3.80
C LEU A 123 16.51 -16.40 4.21
N ARG A 124 15.31 -16.23 4.75
CA ARG A 124 14.82 -14.92 5.22
C ARG A 124 15.71 -14.34 6.31
N ILE A 125 16.18 -15.18 7.24
CA ILE A 125 17.10 -14.76 8.30
C ILE A 125 18.46 -14.37 7.69
N LEU A 126 19.03 -15.21 6.83
CA LEU A 126 20.31 -14.94 6.18
C LEU A 126 20.29 -13.66 5.33
N VAL A 127 19.29 -13.52 4.46
CA VAL A 127 19.09 -12.33 3.64
C VAL A 127 18.87 -11.10 4.52
N GLY A 128 18.10 -11.21 5.60
CA GLY A 128 17.91 -10.12 6.56
C GLY A 128 19.19 -9.68 7.27
N ILE A 129 20.07 -10.63 7.64
CA ILE A 129 21.39 -10.33 8.22
C ILE A 129 22.28 -9.64 7.19
N ILE A 130 22.34 -10.18 5.98
CA ILE A 130 23.13 -9.62 4.87
C ILE A 130 22.67 -8.19 4.58
N ASP A 131 21.37 -7.97 4.40
CA ASP A 131 20.78 -6.64 4.18
C ASP A 131 21.14 -5.66 5.32
N ARG A 132 21.10 -6.12 6.58
CA ARG A 132 21.49 -5.29 7.73
C ARG A 132 22.97 -4.91 7.71
N ILE A 133 23.85 -5.84 7.34
CA ILE A 133 25.30 -5.58 7.21
C ILE A 133 25.55 -4.56 6.09
N PHE A 134 24.97 -4.77 4.91
CA PHE A 134 25.12 -3.85 3.78
C PHE A 134 24.63 -2.45 4.12
N LYS A 135 23.45 -2.32 4.76
CA LYS A 135 22.93 -1.03 5.22
C LYS A 135 23.84 -0.36 6.25
N ASN A 136 24.40 -1.12 7.19
CA ASN A 136 25.34 -0.57 8.18
C ASN A 136 26.65 -0.08 7.54
N ILE A 137 27.22 -0.85 6.61
CA ILE A 137 28.42 -0.45 5.86
C ILE A 137 28.13 0.79 5.02
N TYR A 138 27.02 0.80 4.28
CA TYR A 138 26.60 1.95 3.48
C TYR A 138 26.45 3.20 4.35
N ASN A 139 25.74 3.10 5.48
CA ASN A 139 25.57 4.21 6.41
C ASN A 139 26.92 4.69 6.99
N TRP A 140 27.84 3.79 7.29
CA TRP A 140 29.18 4.13 7.78
C TRP A 140 30.01 4.87 6.72
N ILE A 141 29.99 4.42 5.47
CA ILE A 141 30.66 5.09 4.35
C ILE A 141 30.08 6.50 4.14
N ILE A 142 28.75 6.62 4.11
CA ILE A 142 28.07 7.92 3.98
C ILE A 142 28.43 8.85 5.14
N TRP A 143 28.51 8.34 6.37
CA TRP A 143 28.91 9.12 7.54
C TRP A 143 30.36 9.62 7.44
N ILE A 144 31.30 8.79 6.97
CA ILE A 144 32.70 9.19 6.72
C ILE A 144 32.77 10.28 5.65
N LEU A 145 32.07 10.10 4.52
CA LEU A 145 32.00 11.11 3.46
C LEU A 145 31.42 12.44 3.99
N PHE A 146 30.41 12.36 4.86
CA PHE A 146 29.81 13.54 5.50
C PHE A 146 30.80 14.25 6.45
N ILE A 147 31.61 13.51 7.21
CA ILE A 147 32.69 14.10 8.02
C ILE A 147 33.74 14.77 7.13
N TRP A 148 34.21 14.07 6.09
CA TRP A 148 35.23 14.60 5.18
C TRP A 148 34.78 15.87 4.46
N THR A 149 33.52 15.92 4.02
CA THR A 149 32.94 17.13 3.40
C THR A 149 32.80 18.29 4.39
N LYS A 150 32.54 18.02 5.67
CA LYS A 150 32.53 19.05 6.72
C LYS A 150 33.94 19.56 7.03
N ILE A 151 34.92 18.67 7.18
CA ILE A 151 36.32 19.04 7.43
C ILE A 151 36.87 19.86 6.26
N SER A 152 36.67 19.40 5.02
CA SER A 152 37.18 20.10 3.83
C SER A 152 36.58 21.50 3.68
N LYS A 153 35.27 21.68 3.93
CA LYS A 153 34.63 23.00 3.97
C LYS A 153 35.18 23.89 5.09
N GLY A 154 35.41 23.33 6.28
CA GLY A 154 36.01 24.05 7.40
C GLY A 154 37.42 24.57 7.06
N VAL A 155 38.28 23.70 6.50
CA VAL A 155 39.65 24.05 6.09
C VAL A 155 39.66 25.08 4.96
N LEU A 156 38.74 24.98 3.99
CA LEU A 156 38.62 25.97 2.91
C LEU A 156 38.17 27.34 3.42
N ASN A 157 37.23 27.37 4.36
CA ASN A 157 36.77 28.63 4.98
C ASN A 157 37.87 29.29 5.81
N ASP A 158 38.65 28.54 6.58
CA ASP A 158 39.75 29.09 7.40
C ASP A 158 40.85 29.71 6.52
N LYS A 159 41.23 29.04 5.43
CA LYS A 159 42.18 29.57 4.43
C LYS A 159 41.67 30.82 3.73
N SER A 160 40.35 30.97 3.57
CA SER A 160 39.76 32.18 2.99
C SER A 160 39.87 33.38 3.95
N ILE A 161 39.68 33.17 5.26
CA ILE A 161 39.76 34.20 6.29
C ILE A 161 41.20 34.69 6.46
N ASP A 162 42.18 33.78 6.46
CA ASP A 162 43.61 34.13 6.55
C ASP A 162 44.15 34.91 5.35
N LYS A 163 43.48 34.81 4.19
CA LYS A 163 43.84 35.57 2.98
C LYS A 163 43.37 37.03 3.05
N TYR A 164 42.33 37.34 3.82
CA TYR A 164 41.82 38.71 3.99
C TYR A 164 42.44 39.46 5.18
N LYS A 165 43.13 38.77 6.12
CA LYS A 165 43.84 39.38 7.25
C LYS A 165 45.29 39.78 6.96
N ARG A 166 45.81 39.47 5.77
CA ARG A 166 47.19 39.77 5.32
C ARG A 166 47.22 40.86 4.24
N ASN A 167 46.50 41.96 4.45
CA ASN A 167 46.62 43.22 3.73
C ASN A 167 46.49 44.38 4.72
#